data_AF-A0A0E3LUZ3-F1
#
_entry.id   AF-A0A0E3LUZ3-F1
#
_cell.length_a   1.000
_cell.length_b   1.000
_cell.length_c   1.000
_cell.angle_alpha   90.00
_cell.angle_beta   90.00
_cell.angle_gamma   90.00
#
_symmetry.space_group_name_H-M   'P 1'
#
loop_
_entity.id
_entity.type
_entity.pdbx_description
1 polymer ?
#
loop_
_entity_poly.entity_id
_entity_poly.type
_entity_poly.pdbx_seq_one_letter_code
_entity_poly.pdbx_strand_id
1 'polypeptide(L)'
;MEELKHVVSAPFKKNLAASLTEKDFEFSLAFDLKWFSPKIASEVKARALESGLLSMKEGVIVPCFDVESVRLPHAFKPPENFLELKEKPGKPVSAGTHEVTVEILDSHNSSIRPQQGRNFL
;
A
#
# COMPACT_ATOMS: atom_id res chain seq x y z
N MET A 1 0.50 -18.81 4.59
CA MET A 1 -0.62 -17.87 4.33
C MET A 1 -1.46 -17.60 5.58
N GLU A 2 -1.36 -18.42 6.63
CA GLU A 2 -2.15 -18.25 7.87
C GLU A 2 -1.78 -16.99 8.67
N GLU A 3 -0.52 -16.57 8.66
CA GLU A 3 -0.12 -15.31 9.31
C GLU A 3 -0.83 -14.09 8.73
N LEU A 4 -1.08 -14.04 7.41
CA LEU A 4 -1.85 -12.94 6.81
C LEU A 4 -3.29 -12.94 7.32
N LYS A 5 -3.90 -14.12 7.47
CA LYS A 5 -5.23 -14.26 8.08
C LYS A 5 -5.23 -13.79 9.54
N HIS A 6 -4.20 -14.14 10.32
CA HIS A 6 -4.03 -13.65 11.69
C HIS A 6 -3.94 -12.13 11.73
N VAL A 7 -3.04 -11.55 10.94
CA VAL A 7 -2.83 -10.10 10.87
C VAL A 7 -4.09 -9.37 10.47
N VAL A 8 -4.79 -9.87 9.44
CA VAL A 8 -6.03 -9.27 8.95
C VAL A 8 -7.16 -9.44 9.96
N SER A 9 -7.25 -10.59 10.66
CA SER A 9 -8.30 -10.84 11.66
C SER A 9 -8.16 -10.00 12.93
N ALA A 10 -6.94 -9.59 13.29
CA ALA A 10 -6.68 -8.84 14.51
C ALA A 10 -7.42 -7.49 14.59
N PRO A 11 -7.37 -6.59 13.58
CA PRO A 11 -8.12 -5.33 13.61
C PRO A 11 -9.64 -5.56 13.63
N PHE A 12 -10.18 -6.58 12.94
CA PHE A 12 -11.61 -6.89 13.00
C PHE A 12 -12.03 -7.39 14.39
N LYS A 13 -11.23 -8.27 15.00
CA LYS A 13 -11.45 -8.75 16.38
C LYS A 13 -11.33 -7.64 17.41
N LYS A 14 -10.42 -6.70 17.20
CA LYS A 14 -10.16 -5.60 18.12
C LYS A 14 -11.25 -4.53 18.08
N ASN A 15 -11.71 -4.18 16.88
CA ASN A 15 -12.82 -3.25 16.68
C ASN A 15 -14.19 -3.90 16.86
N LEU A 16 -14.26 -5.23 17.03
CA LEU A 16 -15.49 -6.02 17.07
C LEU A 16 -16.41 -5.71 15.86
N ALA A 17 -15.79 -5.49 14.70
CA ALA A 17 -16.45 -5.07 13.49
C ALA A 17 -16.24 -6.10 12.38
N ALA A 18 -17.30 -6.39 11.62
CA ALA A 18 -17.24 -7.30 10.47
C ALA A 18 -16.72 -6.60 9.19
N SER A 19 -16.60 -5.28 9.18
CA SER A 19 -16.09 -4.49 8.06
C SER A 19 -15.46 -3.21 8.59
N LEU A 20 -14.36 -2.78 7.98
CA LEU A 20 -13.62 -1.58 8.38
C LEU A 20 -13.34 -0.71 7.16
N THR A 21 -13.18 0.60 7.33
CA THR A 21 -12.69 1.47 6.26
C THR A 21 -11.19 1.24 6.05
N GLU A 22 -10.66 1.53 4.86
CA GLU A 22 -9.23 1.41 4.56
C GLU A 22 -8.34 2.10 5.62
N LYS A 23 -8.69 3.35 5.96
CA LYS A 23 -7.99 4.11 6.99
C LYS A 23 -8.04 3.47 8.36
N ASP A 24 -9.19 2.90 8.73
CA ASP A 24 -9.40 2.34 10.06
C ASP A 24 -8.59 1.05 10.26
N PHE A 25 -8.52 0.23 9.21
CA PHE A 25 -7.67 -0.95 9.18
C PHE A 25 -6.19 -0.61 9.27
N GLU A 26 -5.73 0.38 8.48
CA GLU A 26 -4.34 0.86 8.51
C GLU A 26 -3.98 1.43 9.88
N PHE A 27 -4.91 2.18 10.50
CA PHE A 27 -4.75 2.77 11.82
C PHE A 27 -4.73 1.71 12.92
N SER A 28 -5.62 0.72 12.86
CA SER A 28 -5.68 -0.37 13.85
C SER A 28 -4.38 -1.19 13.88
N LEU A 29 -3.80 -1.47 12.73
CA LEU A 29 -2.50 -2.17 12.65
C LEU A 29 -1.34 -1.34 13.19
N ALA A 30 -1.31 -0.04 12.91
CA ALA A 30 -0.18 0.82 13.23
C ALA A 30 -0.23 1.47 14.61
N PHE A 31 -1.41 1.84 15.09
CA PHE A 31 -1.60 2.57 16.35
C PHE A 31 -2.09 1.66 17.48
N ASP A 32 -3.09 0.84 17.22
CA ASP A 32 -3.69 0.00 18.27
C ASP A 32 -2.79 -1.19 18.59
N LEU A 33 -2.37 -1.92 17.54
CA LEU A 33 -1.51 -3.11 17.67
C LEU A 33 -0.01 -2.78 17.65
N LYS A 34 0.38 -1.62 17.10
CA LYS A 34 1.77 -1.18 16.94
C LYS A 34 2.65 -2.25 16.28
N TRP A 35 2.06 -2.98 15.33
CA TRP A 35 2.75 -4.06 14.61
C TRP A 35 3.52 -3.54 13.41
N PHE A 36 2.98 -2.53 12.74
CA PHE A 36 3.51 -2.03 11.48
C PHE A 36 3.49 -0.50 11.43
N SER A 37 4.28 0.09 10.52
CA SER A 37 4.15 1.50 10.15
C SER A 37 2.96 1.71 9.20
N PRO A 38 2.37 2.93 9.12
CA PRO A 38 1.23 3.22 8.23
C PRO A 38 1.50 2.83 6.76
N LYS A 39 2.76 2.98 6.30
CA LYS A 39 3.19 2.54 4.97
C LYS A 39 3.05 1.02 4.76
N ILE A 40 3.49 0.23 5.74
CA ILE A 40 3.41 -1.25 5.70
C ILE A 40 1.96 -1.72 5.87
N ALA A 41 1.14 -1.00 6.66
CA ALA A 41 -0.26 -1.35 6.84
C ALA A 41 -1.07 -1.25 5.52
N SER A 42 -0.81 -0.22 4.71
CA SER A 42 -1.43 -0.05 3.39
C SER A 42 -1.08 -1.19 2.42
N GLU A 43 0.17 -1.62 2.47
CA GLU A 43 0.72 -2.76 1.75
C GLU A 43 0.09 -4.10 2.19
N VAL A 44 -0.05 -4.33 3.50
CA VAL A 44 -0.75 -5.51 4.04
C VAL A 44 -2.20 -5.58 3.54
N LYS A 45 -2.90 -4.44 3.50
CA LYS A 45 -4.25 -4.33 2.93
C LYS A 45 -4.25 -4.75 1.46
N ALA A 46 -3.38 -4.15 0.64
CA ALA A 46 -3.28 -4.47 -0.78
C ALA A 46 -3.05 -5.97 -1.01
N ARG A 47 -2.12 -6.57 -0.25
CA ARG A 47 -1.81 -7.98 -0.35
C ARG A 47 -2.97 -8.89 0.08
N ALA A 48 -3.72 -8.48 1.10
CA ALA A 48 -4.89 -9.21 1.55
C ALA A 48 -6.06 -9.17 0.54
N LEU A 49 -6.21 -8.06 -0.19
CA LEU A 49 -7.14 -7.94 -1.32
C LEU A 49 -6.69 -8.83 -2.49
N GLU A 50 -5.43 -8.76 -2.90
CA GLU A 50 -4.88 -9.60 -3.97
C GLU A 50 -4.99 -11.10 -3.67
N SER A 51 -4.79 -11.48 -2.41
CA SER A 51 -4.85 -12.86 -1.97
C SER A 51 -6.29 -13.39 -1.79
N GLY A 52 -7.31 -12.55 -2.03
CA GLY A 52 -8.73 -12.91 -1.90
C GLY A 52 -9.21 -13.11 -0.46
N LEU A 53 -8.44 -12.63 0.53
CA LEU A 53 -8.83 -12.70 1.95
C LEU A 53 -9.74 -11.53 2.33
N LEU A 54 -9.51 -10.36 1.72
CA LEU A 54 -10.35 -9.19 1.85
C LEU A 54 -11.09 -8.93 0.55
N SER A 55 -12.30 -8.37 0.67
CA SER A 55 -13.05 -7.81 -0.44
C SER A 55 -13.34 -6.35 -0.14
N MET A 56 -13.11 -5.49 -1.12
CA MET A 56 -13.48 -4.09 -1.05
C MET A 56 -14.92 -3.93 -1.54
N LYS A 57 -15.79 -3.33 -0.72
CA LYS A 57 -17.18 -2.98 -1.06
C LYS A 57 -17.45 -1.54 -0.62
N GLU A 58 -17.86 -0.68 -1.55
CA GLU A 58 -18.35 0.68 -1.22
C GLU A 58 -17.39 1.52 -0.35
N GLY A 59 -16.08 1.36 -0.53
CA GLY A 59 -15.06 2.09 0.23
C GLY A 59 -14.73 1.51 1.61
N VAL A 60 -15.30 0.35 1.95
CA VAL A 60 -14.93 -0.45 3.13
C VAL A 60 -14.34 -1.79 2.70
N ILE A 61 -13.49 -2.35 3.55
CA ILE A 61 -12.88 -3.65 3.43
C ILE A 61 -13.58 -4.64 4.35
N VAL A 62 -13.94 -5.77 3.77
CA VAL A 62 -14.73 -6.83 4.40
C VAL A 62 -13.93 -8.13 4.30
N PRO A 63 -13.67 -8.84 5.41
CA PRO A 63 -13.03 -10.13 5.36
C PRO A 63 -13.97 -11.14 4.70
N CYS A 64 -13.47 -11.84 3.69
CA CYS A 64 -14.19 -12.93 3.03
C CYS A 64 -13.97 -14.28 3.74
N PHE A 65 -13.40 -14.24 4.95
CA PHE A 65 -13.14 -15.40 5.78
C PHE A 65 -13.60 -15.15 7.21
N ASP A 66 -13.75 -16.24 7.96
CA ASP A 66 -14.25 -16.22 9.32
C ASP A 66 -13.17 -15.74 10.31
N VAL A 67 -13.11 -14.42 10.55
CA VAL A 67 -12.10 -13.79 11.44
C VAL A 67 -12.23 -14.25 12.89
N GLU A 68 -13.44 -14.61 13.33
CA GLU A 68 -13.70 -15.11 14.68
C GLU A 68 -13.10 -16.49 14.91
N SER A 69 -13.22 -17.37 13.92
CA SER A 69 -12.65 -18.72 13.94
C SER A 69 -11.11 -18.74 13.90
N VAL A 70 -10.47 -17.63 13.50
CA VAL A 70 -9.01 -17.52 13.46
C VAL A 70 -8.41 -17.53 14.88
N ARG A 71 -7.64 -18.58 15.18
CA ARG A 71 -6.96 -18.78 16.47
C ARG A 71 -5.69 -17.93 16.57
N LEU A 72 -5.81 -16.70 17.05
CA LEU A 72 -4.67 -15.83 17.36
C LEU A 72 -3.90 -16.33 18.61
N PRO A 73 -2.59 -16.62 18.51
CA PRO A 73 -1.75 -16.86 19.69
C PRO A 73 -1.69 -15.62 20.60
N HIS A 74 -1.64 -15.81 21.92
CA HIS A 74 -1.62 -14.70 22.90
C HIS A 74 -0.45 -13.71 22.73
N ALA A 75 0.64 -14.10 22.06
CA ALA A 75 1.81 -13.24 21.79
C ALA A 75 2.11 -13.14 20.29
N PHE A 76 1.10 -13.32 19.44
CA PHE A 76 1.30 -13.20 17.99
C PHE A 76 1.65 -11.76 17.63
N LYS A 77 2.90 -11.56 17.23
CA LYS A 77 3.39 -10.32 16.63
C LYS A 77 4.00 -10.68 15.28
N PRO A 78 3.46 -10.21 14.16
CA PRO A 78 4.09 -10.43 12.87
C PRO A 78 5.47 -9.73 12.85
N PRO A 79 6.48 -10.31 12.18
CA PRO A 79 7.77 -9.65 12.01
C PRO A 79 7.62 -8.39 11.15
N GLU A 80 8.44 -7.36 11.38
CA GLU A 80 8.38 -6.10 10.63
C GLU A 80 8.59 -6.32 9.12
N ASN A 81 9.32 -7.39 8.76
CA ASN A 81 9.59 -7.86 7.40
C ASN A 81 8.49 -8.78 6.83
N PHE A 82 7.26 -8.71 7.35
CA PHE A 82 6.15 -9.58 6.95
C PHE A 82 5.85 -9.53 5.44
N LEU A 83 6.08 -8.38 4.80
CA LEU A 83 5.99 -8.23 3.34
C LEU A 83 7.25 -8.70 2.60
N GLU A 84 8.43 -8.38 3.12
CA GLU A 84 9.72 -8.66 2.46
C GLU A 84 9.98 -10.16 2.30
N LEU A 85 9.40 -10.99 3.18
CA LEU A 85 9.45 -12.45 3.04
C LEU A 85 8.72 -12.99 1.79
N LYS A 86 7.95 -12.16 1.06
CA LYS A 86 7.12 -12.62 -0.07
C LYS A 86 7.28 -11.83 -1.36
N GLU A 87 8.08 -10.77 -1.39
CA GLU A 87 8.31 -10.01 -2.62
C GLU A 87 9.77 -10.08 -3.06
N LYS A 88 9.99 -10.82 -4.15
CA LYS A 88 11.00 -10.40 -5.12
C LYS A 88 10.58 -9.00 -5.62
N PRO A 89 11.52 -8.05 -5.72
CA PRO A 89 11.22 -6.63 -5.91
C PRO A 89 10.59 -6.43 -7.29
N GLY A 90 9.35 -5.93 -7.37
CA GLY A 90 8.64 -6.01 -8.64
C GLY A 90 7.36 -5.21 -8.83
N LYS A 91 7.17 -4.04 -8.21
CA LYS A 91 6.61 -2.85 -8.90
C LYS A 91 6.59 -1.61 -8.02
N PRO A 92 6.99 -0.43 -8.54
CA PRO A 92 6.89 0.81 -7.82
C PRO A 92 5.43 1.22 -7.65
N VAL A 93 5.17 1.65 -6.44
CA VAL A 93 3.98 2.33 -5.95
C VAL A 93 3.41 3.32 -6.97
N SER A 94 2.11 3.18 -7.27
CA SER A 94 1.31 4.24 -7.85
C SER A 94 1.08 5.30 -6.77
N ALA A 95 2.10 6.12 -6.53
CA ALA A 95 1.95 7.37 -5.82
C ALA A 95 1.19 8.32 -6.75
N GLY A 96 0.08 8.89 -6.25
CA GLY A 96 -0.75 9.83 -6.98
C GLY A 96 0.09 10.93 -7.62
N THR A 97 -0.08 11.09 -8.93
CA THR A 97 0.40 12.24 -9.69
C THR A 97 -0.31 13.48 -9.16
N HIS A 98 0.39 14.24 -8.32
CA HIS A 98 0.15 15.67 -8.13
C HIS A 98 1.23 16.41 -8.92
N GLU A 99 1.26 16.21 -10.23
CA GLU A 99 2.04 17.05 -11.13
C GLU A 99 1.25 18.33 -11.34
N VAL A 100 1.54 19.33 -10.50
CA VAL A 100 1.10 20.70 -10.72
C VAL A 100 1.97 21.26 -11.84
N THR A 101 1.59 21.02 -13.08
CA THR A 101 2.18 21.68 -14.24
C THR A 101 1.74 23.14 -14.22
N VAL A 102 2.60 24.01 -13.68
CA VAL A 102 2.49 25.45 -13.90
C VAL A 102 3.14 25.80 -15.23
N GLU A 103 2.37 25.62 -16.28
CA GLU A 103 2.52 26.34 -17.54
C GLU A 103 1.96 27.76 -17.30
N ILE A 104 2.72 28.85 -17.49
CA ILE A 104 2.72 29.66 -18.72
C ILE A 104 3.77 30.81 -18.61
N LEU A 105 4.52 30.99 -19.71
CA LEU A 105 5.23 32.15 -20.30
C LEU A 105 5.84 33.26 -19.43
N ASP A 106 7.14 33.54 -19.67
CA ASP A 106 7.58 34.77 -20.36
C ASP A 106 9.00 34.52 -20.93
N SER A 107 9.13 34.32 -22.24
CA SER A 107 9.55 35.34 -23.22
C SER A 107 11.05 35.68 -23.18
N HIS A 108 11.65 35.74 -24.38
CA HIS A 108 13.02 36.14 -24.71
C HIS A 108 14.17 35.17 -24.36
N ASN A 109 14.60 34.38 -25.35
CA ASN A 109 15.82 34.77 -26.07
C ASN A 109 15.85 34.12 -27.46
N SER A 110 15.66 34.95 -28.48
CA SER A 110 15.96 34.64 -29.87
C SER A 110 17.46 34.38 -30.05
N SER A 111 17.83 33.18 -30.47
CA SER A 111 19.01 32.98 -31.32
C SER A 111 18.98 31.60 -31.99
N ILE A 112 18.17 31.54 -33.04
CA ILE A 112 18.53 31.02 -34.36
C ILE A 112 19.85 30.23 -34.41
N ARG A 113 19.72 28.89 -34.46
CA ARG A 113 20.61 27.93 -35.17
C ARG A 113 20.77 28.34 -36.67
N PRO A 114 21.59 27.72 -37.56
CA PRO A 114 22.23 26.39 -37.47
C PRO A 114 23.64 26.22 -38.13
N GLN A 115 24.25 25.05 -37.88
CA GLN A 115 25.02 24.18 -38.79
C GLN A 115 26.26 24.74 -39.54
N GLN A 116 27.39 24.03 -39.48
CA GLN A 116 27.89 23.30 -40.66
C GLN A 116 29.02 22.33 -40.26
N GLY A 117 28.94 21.13 -40.81
CA GLY A 117 29.76 19.99 -40.43
C GLY A 117 31.18 20.02 -40.96
N ARG A 118 31.95 19.08 -40.42
CA ARG A 118 33.14 18.52 -41.06
C ARG A 118 33.38 17.13 -40.48
N ASN A 119 32.70 16.15 -41.08
CA ASN A 119 33.34 14.86 -41.32
C ASN A 119 34.38 15.08 -42.41
N PHE A 120 35.58 14.52 -42.28
CA PHE A 120 36.20 13.63 -43.26
C PHE A 120 37.66 13.34 -42.85
N LEU A 121 37.91 12.03 -42.71
CA LEU A 121 39.15 11.25 -42.65
C LEU A 121 40.10 11.45 -41.45
#